data_AF-A0A077UH48-F1
#
_entry.id   AF-A0A077UH48-F1
#
_cell.length_a   1.000
_cell.length_b   1.000
_cell.length_c   1.000
_cell.angle_alpha   90.00
_cell.angle_beta   90.00
_cell.angle_gamma   90.00
#
_symmetry.space_group_name_H-M   'P 1'
#
loop_
_entity.id
_entity.type
_entity.pdbx_description
1 polymer ?
#
loop_
_entity_poly.entity_id
_entity_poly.type
_entity_poly.pdbx_seq_one_letter_code
_entity_poly.pdbx_strand_id
1 'polypeptide(L)'
;MEDNKVDELSKKDAEVLNRIVNEANPEERKVIMRKLSITKKSPLPDAKEFEAYEKVLPGAGDRILRMAENEQKNRIDINKKEQENFYKSNDKLTIIGVISSMVVSVSGITGAVILGVMGQPWTAGVIGSLSLSSIVANILKATSRHSE
;
A
#
# COMPACT_ATOMS: atom_id res chain seq x y z
N MET A 1 -4.35 -42.03 -22.45
CA MET A 1 -4.48 -42.97 -21.30
C MET A 1 -3.46 -42.71 -20.19
N GLU A 2 -2.48 -41.81 -20.36
CA GLU A 2 -1.48 -41.45 -19.33
C GLU A 2 -1.96 -40.40 -18.32
N ASP A 3 -2.86 -39.49 -18.71
CA ASP A 3 -3.37 -38.42 -17.81
C ASP A 3 -4.12 -38.95 -16.57
N ASN A 4 -4.77 -40.11 -16.69
CA ASN A 4 -5.54 -40.70 -15.60
C ASN A 4 -4.65 -41.31 -14.49
N LYS A 5 -3.40 -41.70 -14.83
CA LYS A 5 -2.44 -42.23 -13.85
C LYS A 5 -1.75 -41.13 -13.05
N VAL A 6 -1.51 -39.96 -13.65
CA VAL A 6 -0.88 -38.81 -12.99
C VAL A 6 -1.82 -38.21 -11.94
N ASP A 7 -3.12 -38.15 -12.23
CA ASP A 7 -4.15 -37.65 -11.31
C ASP A 7 -4.41 -38.63 -10.15
N GLU A 8 -4.32 -39.94 -10.38
CA GLU A 8 -4.38 -40.95 -9.31
C GLU A 8 -3.12 -40.97 -8.43
N LEU A 9 -1.92 -40.77 -9.00
CA LEU A 9 -0.66 -40.64 -8.25
C LEU A 9 -0.70 -39.40 -7.36
N SER A 10 -1.14 -38.26 -7.91
CA SER A 10 -1.26 -37.00 -7.17
C SER A 10 -2.26 -37.09 -6.02
N LYS A 11 -3.34 -37.89 -6.16
CA LYS A 11 -4.32 -38.13 -5.08
C LYS A 11 -3.75 -38.99 -3.97
N LYS A 12 -3.04 -40.08 -4.32
CA LYS A 12 -2.35 -40.93 -3.33
C LYS A 12 -1.27 -40.16 -2.57
N ASP A 13 -0.48 -39.34 -3.27
CA ASP A 13 0.55 -38.52 -2.66
C ASP A 13 -0.03 -37.46 -1.71
N ALA A 14 -1.18 -36.86 -2.08
CA ALA A 14 -1.91 -35.95 -1.22
C ALA A 14 -2.48 -36.65 0.03
N GLU A 15 -2.94 -37.88 -0.10
CA GLU A 15 -3.48 -38.68 1.01
C GLU A 15 -2.38 -39.09 2.00
N VAL A 16 -1.21 -39.50 1.49
CA VAL A 16 -0.01 -39.79 2.30
C VAL A 16 0.49 -38.54 3.01
N LEU A 17 0.54 -37.40 2.32
CA LEU A 17 0.96 -36.13 2.90
C LEU A 17 0.02 -35.69 4.05
N ASN A 18 -1.30 -35.84 3.87
CA ASN A 18 -2.27 -35.52 4.92
C ASN A 18 -2.11 -36.44 6.15
N ARG A 19 -1.78 -37.72 5.95
CA ARG A 19 -1.49 -38.63 7.06
C ARG A 19 -0.26 -38.18 7.84
N ILE A 20 0.85 -37.90 7.14
CA ILE A 20 2.11 -37.44 7.75
C ILE A 20 1.90 -36.13 8.52
N VAL A 21 1.14 -35.19 7.96
CA VAL A 21 0.86 -33.89 8.59
C VAL A 21 -0.01 -34.00 9.84
N ASN A 22 -0.93 -34.98 9.87
CA ASN A 22 -1.85 -35.18 11.00
C ASN A 22 -1.25 -36.04 12.11
N GLU A 23 -0.33 -36.95 11.79
CA GLU A 23 0.43 -37.74 12.77
C GLU A 23 1.61 -36.97 13.38
N ALA A 24 2.06 -35.89 12.72
CA ALA A 24 3.16 -35.05 13.20
C ALA A 24 2.81 -34.25 14.46
N ASN A 25 3.79 -34.10 15.36
CA ASN A 25 3.68 -33.23 16.53
C ASN A 25 3.40 -31.76 16.10
N PRO A 26 2.62 -30.96 16.85
CA PRO A 26 2.33 -29.55 16.54
C PRO A 26 3.53 -28.68 16.09
N GLU A 27 4.73 -28.90 16.63
CA GLU A 27 5.95 -28.20 16.20
C GLU A 27 6.46 -28.65 14.82
N GLU A 28 6.45 -29.96 14.55
CA GLU A 28 6.86 -30.54 13.26
C GLU A 28 5.87 -30.17 12.14
N ARG A 29 4.57 -30.15 12.46
CA ARG A 29 3.51 -29.72 11.55
C ARG A 29 3.73 -28.29 11.05
N LYS A 30 4.15 -27.37 11.93
CA LYS A 30 4.49 -25.99 11.54
C LYS A 30 5.68 -25.95 10.56
N VAL A 31 6.72 -26.76 10.79
CA VAL A 31 7.90 -26.81 9.92
C VAL A 31 7.54 -27.38 8.54
N ILE A 32 6.75 -28.45 8.49
CA ILE A 32 6.27 -29.06 7.24
C ILE A 32 5.42 -28.06 6.45
N MET A 33 4.45 -27.40 7.10
CA MET A 33 3.61 -26.38 6.46
C MET A 33 4.43 -25.19 5.95
N ARG A 34 5.45 -24.76 6.71
CA ARG A 34 6.35 -23.69 6.30
C ARG A 34 7.14 -24.08 5.05
N LYS A 35 7.70 -25.30 4.97
CA LYS A 35 8.42 -25.78 3.78
C LYS A 35 7.50 -25.91 2.56
N LEU A 36 6.31 -26.48 2.72
CA LEU A 36 5.34 -26.62 1.62
C LEU A 36 4.91 -25.26 1.03
N SER A 37 4.77 -24.25 1.90
CA SER A 37 4.43 -22.89 1.50
C SER A 37 5.54 -22.20 0.69
N ILE A 38 6.80 -22.55 0.95
CA ILE A 38 7.98 -21.98 0.25
C ILE A 38 8.14 -22.62 -1.14
N THR A 39 7.79 -23.90 -1.29
CA THR A 39 7.99 -24.65 -2.55
C THR A 39 7.05 -24.22 -3.68
N LYS A 40 5.93 -23.55 -3.40
CA LYS A 40 4.98 -23.10 -4.45
C LYS A 40 4.64 -21.63 -4.30
N LYS A 41 5.55 -20.76 -4.75
CA LYS A 41 5.28 -19.37 -5.18
C LYS A 41 6.59 -18.69 -5.64
N SER A 42 7.15 -19.16 -6.74
CA SER A 42 8.12 -18.34 -7.48
C SER A 42 7.45 -17.88 -8.77
N PRO A 43 7.44 -16.57 -9.08
CA PRO A 43 6.91 -16.05 -10.34
C PRO A 43 7.75 -16.48 -11.55
N LEU A 44 8.95 -17.00 -11.30
CA LEU A 44 9.85 -17.53 -12.31
C LEU A 44 10.02 -19.05 -12.11
N PRO A 45 10.02 -19.84 -13.19
CA PRO A 45 10.31 -21.26 -13.14
C PRO A 45 11.73 -21.51 -12.62
N ASP A 46 11.98 -22.72 -12.08
CA ASP A 46 13.33 -23.10 -11.66
C ASP A 46 14.25 -23.31 -12.88
N ALA A 47 15.57 -23.27 -12.69
CA ALA A 47 16.55 -23.41 -13.77
C ALA A 47 16.35 -24.70 -14.60
N LYS A 48 15.97 -25.80 -13.94
CA LYS A 48 15.68 -27.08 -14.61
C LYS A 48 14.41 -27.01 -15.47
N GLU A 49 13.39 -26.30 -15.01
CA GLU A 49 12.16 -26.09 -15.78
C GLU A 49 12.42 -25.15 -16.96
N PHE A 50 13.23 -24.10 -16.76
CA PHE A 50 13.70 -23.23 -17.84
C PHE A 50 14.39 -24.00 -18.97
N GLU A 51 15.29 -24.92 -18.63
CA GLU A 51 15.97 -25.77 -19.61
C GLU A 51 14.97 -26.68 -20.35
N ALA A 52 13.96 -27.20 -19.66
CA ALA A 52 12.91 -28.00 -20.28
C ALA A 52 12.04 -27.17 -21.25
N TYR A 53 11.66 -25.94 -20.88
CA TYR A 53 10.92 -25.04 -21.76
C TYR A 53 11.71 -24.71 -23.04
N GLU A 54 13.01 -24.41 -22.90
CA GLU A 54 13.88 -24.08 -24.03
C GLU A 54 14.08 -25.27 -24.98
N LYS A 55 14.13 -26.50 -24.46
CA LYS A 55 14.20 -27.72 -25.26
C LYS A 55 12.91 -28.00 -26.03
N VAL A 56 11.74 -27.68 -25.46
CA VAL A 56 10.45 -27.88 -26.12
C VAL A 56 10.18 -26.78 -27.16
N LEU A 57 10.50 -25.54 -26.83
CA LEU A 57 10.35 -24.39 -27.71
C LEU A 57 11.56 -23.47 -27.55
N PRO A 58 12.50 -23.46 -28.51
CA PRO A 58 13.62 -22.54 -28.50
C PRO A 58 13.15 -21.08 -28.42
N GLY A 59 13.76 -20.30 -27.53
CA GLY A 59 13.38 -18.93 -27.19
C GLY A 59 12.27 -18.80 -26.15
N ALA A 60 11.76 -19.90 -25.59
CA ALA A 60 10.77 -19.85 -24.53
C ALA A 60 11.34 -19.22 -23.25
N GLY A 61 12.58 -19.54 -22.88
CA GLY A 61 13.20 -18.99 -21.68
C GLY A 61 13.31 -17.46 -21.74
N ASP A 62 13.79 -16.94 -22.86
CA ASP A 62 13.91 -15.49 -23.10
C ASP A 62 12.55 -14.78 -23.14
N ARG A 63 11.49 -15.44 -23.65
CA ARG A 63 10.12 -14.90 -23.60
C ARG A 63 9.57 -14.84 -22.17
N ILE A 64 9.86 -15.86 -21.34
CA ILE A 64 9.46 -15.88 -19.92
C ILE A 64 10.17 -14.77 -19.15
N LEU A 65 11.48 -14.60 -19.35
CA LEU A 65 12.24 -13.52 -18.73
C LEU A 65 11.71 -12.14 -19.15
N ARG A 66 11.51 -11.91 -20.44
CA ARG A 66 10.93 -10.64 -20.92
C ARG A 66 9.54 -10.37 -20.38
N MET A 67 8.71 -11.40 -20.23
CA MET A 67 7.40 -11.26 -19.61
C MET A 67 7.53 -10.83 -18.14
N ALA A 68 8.42 -11.47 -17.38
CA ALA A 68 8.67 -11.12 -15.99
C ALA A 68 9.24 -9.71 -15.82
N GLU A 69 10.20 -9.31 -16.67
CA GLU A 69 10.75 -7.95 -16.68
C GLU A 69 9.69 -6.90 -17.01
N ASN A 70 8.82 -7.18 -17.98
CA ASN A 70 7.75 -6.26 -18.37
C ASN A 70 6.72 -6.10 -17.24
N GLU A 71 6.37 -7.21 -16.57
CA GLU A 71 5.50 -7.18 -15.39
C GLU A 71 6.15 -6.40 -14.24
N GLN A 72 7.46 -6.57 -14.02
CA GLN A 72 8.19 -5.81 -13.00
C GLN A 72 8.22 -4.31 -13.33
N LYS A 73 8.49 -3.94 -14.59
CA LYS A 73 8.44 -2.54 -15.06
C LYS A 73 7.05 -1.95 -14.88
N ASN A 74 6.00 -2.66 -15.30
CA ASN A 74 4.62 -2.23 -15.13
C ASN A 74 4.27 -2.01 -13.64
N ARG A 75 4.71 -2.90 -12.74
CA ARG A 75 4.53 -2.73 -11.29
C ARG A 75 5.25 -1.49 -10.75
N ILE A 76 6.49 -1.27 -11.18
CA ILE A 76 7.26 -0.08 -10.79
C ILE A 76 6.54 1.18 -11.28
N ASP A 77 6.05 1.19 -12.52
CA ASP A 77 5.35 2.33 -13.12
C ASP A 77 4.02 2.63 -12.41
N ILE A 78 3.24 1.59 -12.06
CA ILE A 78 2.01 1.74 -11.27
C ILE A 78 2.35 2.32 -9.90
N ASN A 79 3.31 1.74 -9.18
CA ASN A 79 3.72 2.22 -7.86
C ASN A 79 4.19 3.69 -7.91
N LYS A 80 4.97 4.05 -8.94
CA LYS A 80 5.44 5.42 -9.13
C LYS A 80 4.29 6.38 -9.40
N LYS A 81 3.35 6.02 -10.28
CA LYS A 81 2.16 6.83 -10.56
C LYS A 81 1.26 6.98 -9.34
N GLU A 82 1.06 5.91 -8.58
CA GLU A 82 0.28 5.94 -7.33
C GLU A 82 0.94 6.86 -6.30
N GLN A 83 2.27 6.75 -6.11
CA GLN A 83 3.02 7.64 -5.23
C GLN A 83 2.91 9.10 -5.70
N GLU A 84 3.16 9.39 -6.98
CA GLU A 84 3.04 10.74 -7.53
C GLU A 84 1.63 11.31 -7.34
N ASN A 85 0.59 10.52 -7.57
CA ASN A 85 -0.79 10.93 -7.38
C ASN A 85 -1.14 11.14 -5.90
N PHE A 86 -0.58 10.32 -5.01
CA PHE A 86 -0.75 10.45 -3.56
C PHE A 86 -0.12 11.75 -3.05
N TYR A 87 1.13 12.05 -3.44
CA TYR A 87 1.79 13.30 -3.09
C TYR A 87 1.05 14.51 -3.67
N LYS A 88 0.75 14.51 -4.98
CA LYS A 88 0.04 15.63 -5.63
C LYS A 88 -1.35 15.88 -5.04
N SER A 89 -2.08 14.83 -4.67
CA SER A 89 -3.43 14.97 -4.09
C SER A 89 -3.37 15.47 -2.65
N ASN A 90 -2.42 14.99 -1.85
CA ASN A 90 -2.20 15.46 -0.49
C ASN A 90 -1.76 16.93 -0.45
N ASP A 91 -0.91 17.36 -1.38
CA ASP A 91 -0.47 18.76 -1.47
C ASP A 91 -1.65 19.68 -1.81
N LYS A 92 -2.47 19.30 -2.80
CA LYS A 92 -3.65 20.09 -3.19
C LYS A 92 -4.66 20.23 -2.03
N LEU A 93 -4.96 19.13 -1.34
CA LEU A 93 -5.87 19.15 -0.18
C LEU A 93 -5.32 20.00 0.97
N THR A 94 -4.01 19.91 1.23
CA THR A 94 -3.33 20.71 2.25
C THR A 94 -3.40 22.20 1.89
N ILE A 95 -3.10 22.57 0.64
CA ILE A 95 -3.17 23.95 0.16
C ILE A 95 -4.60 24.51 0.26
N ILE A 96 -5.61 23.75 -0.17
CA ILE A 96 -7.02 24.18 -0.07
C ILE A 96 -7.43 24.38 1.40
N GLY A 97 -6.99 23.48 2.29
CA GLY A 97 -7.23 23.60 3.74
C GLY A 97 -6.57 24.84 4.36
N VAL A 98 -5.35 25.18 3.94
CA VAL A 98 -4.67 26.40 4.39
C VAL A 98 -5.41 27.64 3.90
N ILE A 99 -5.78 27.71 2.62
CA ILE A 99 -6.51 28.85 2.06
C ILE A 99 -7.87 29.04 2.74
N SER A 100 -8.65 27.97 2.96
CA SER A 100 -9.95 28.08 3.61
C SER A 100 -9.83 28.56 5.06
N SER A 101 -8.83 28.08 5.80
CA SER A 101 -8.57 28.56 7.17
C SER A 101 -8.15 30.02 7.22
N MET A 102 -7.38 30.48 6.22
CA MET A 102 -6.95 31.87 6.13
C MET A 102 -8.16 32.80 5.95
N VAL A 103 -9.10 32.42 5.08
CA VAL A 103 -10.35 33.18 4.88
C VAL A 103 -11.17 33.25 6.16
N VAL A 104 -11.38 32.11 6.83
CA VAL A 104 -12.13 32.06 8.10
C VAL A 104 -11.47 32.94 9.16
N SER A 105 -10.16 32.84 9.34
CA SER A 105 -9.48 33.62 10.36
C SER A 105 -9.43 35.11 10.07
N VAL A 106 -9.27 35.53 8.81
CA VAL A 106 -9.39 36.95 8.42
C VAL A 106 -10.79 37.47 8.72
N SER A 107 -11.83 36.70 8.41
CA SER A 107 -13.21 37.09 8.72
C SER A 107 -13.46 37.19 10.24
N GLY A 108 -12.91 36.27 11.02
CA GLY A 108 -13.04 36.26 12.47
C GLY A 108 -12.29 37.40 13.16
N ILE A 109 -11.06 37.72 12.71
CA ILE A 109 -10.29 38.88 13.18
C ILE A 109 -11.04 40.18 12.86
N THR A 110 -11.56 40.31 11.63
CA THR A 110 -12.33 41.48 11.22
C THR A 110 -13.59 41.65 12.08
N GLY A 111 -14.33 40.57 12.31
CA GLY A 111 -15.49 40.57 13.20
C GLY A 111 -15.14 40.93 14.65
N ALA A 112 -14.01 40.42 15.17
CA ALA A 112 -13.52 40.74 16.51
C ALA A 112 -13.18 42.23 16.66
N VAL A 113 -12.56 42.84 15.65
CA VAL A 113 -12.26 44.29 15.65
C VAL A 113 -13.55 45.11 15.69
N ILE A 114 -14.55 44.76 14.88
CA ILE A 114 -15.85 45.45 14.86
C ILE A 114 -16.55 45.34 16.23
N LEU A 115 -16.60 44.15 16.82
CA LEU A 115 -17.18 43.91 18.14
C LEU A 115 -16.47 44.68 19.26
N GLY A 116 -15.13 44.80 19.15
CA GLY A 116 -14.33 45.59 20.07
C GLY A 116 -14.69 47.08 20.02
N VAL A 117 -14.86 47.64 18.82
CA VAL A 117 -15.28 49.03 18.62
C VAL A 117 -16.72 49.28 19.08
N MET A 118 -17.61 48.28 18.95
CA MET A 118 -19.00 48.35 19.44
C MET A 118 -19.14 48.22 20.97
N GLY A 119 -18.03 48.17 21.71
CA GLY A 119 -18.05 48.18 23.18
C GLY A 119 -18.29 46.82 23.82
N GLN A 120 -18.12 45.71 23.09
CA GLN A 120 -18.17 44.35 23.65
C GLN A 120 -16.77 43.69 23.66
N PRO A 121 -15.87 44.11 24.58
CA PRO A 121 -14.48 43.64 24.60
C PRO A 121 -14.35 42.15 24.94
N TRP A 122 -15.27 41.61 25.74
CA TRP A 122 -15.26 40.20 26.13
C TRP A 122 -15.52 39.27 24.93
N THR A 123 -16.55 39.53 24.13
CA THR A 123 -16.87 38.74 22.93
C THR A 123 -15.82 38.94 21.83
N ALA A 124 -15.28 40.15 21.68
CA ALA A 124 -14.16 40.42 20.79
C ALA A 124 -12.91 39.59 21.13
N GLY A 125 -12.58 39.47 22.43
CA GLY A 125 -11.44 38.67 22.90
C GLY A 125 -11.61 37.16 22.64
N VAL A 126 -12.80 36.62 22.91
CA VAL A 126 -13.10 35.20 22.65
C VAL A 126 -13.02 34.87 21.16
N ILE A 127 -13.63 35.68 20.30
CA ILE A 127 -13.63 35.43 18.85
C ILE A 127 -12.24 35.64 18.25
N GLY A 128 -11.50 36.66 18.70
CA GLY A 128 -10.13 36.92 18.25
C GLY A 128 -9.17 35.78 18.60
N SER A 129 -9.20 35.31 19.85
CA SER A 129 -8.36 34.18 20.31
C SER A 129 -8.69 32.86 19.60
N LEU A 130 -9.96 32.57 19.35
CA LEU A 130 -10.39 31.39 18.60
C LEU A 130 -9.87 31.43 17.15
N SER A 131 -9.98 32.59 16.51
CA SER A 131 -9.56 32.80 15.11
C SER A 131 -8.04 32.72 14.94
N LEU A 132 -7.27 33.15 15.94
CA LEU A 132 -5.81 33.04 15.92
C LEU A 132 -5.36 31.60 16.17
N SER A 133 -6.02 30.90 17.11
CA SER A 133 -5.73 29.50 17.44
C SER A 133 -5.96 28.57 16.23
N SER A 134 -6.97 28.83 15.41
CA SER A 134 -7.23 28.03 14.20
C SER A 134 -6.14 28.17 13.14
N ILE A 135 -5.55 29.38 12.96
CA ILE A 135 -4.41 29.59 12.05
C ILE A 135 -3.21 28.77 12.53
N VAL A 136 -2.85 28.91 13.81
CA VAL A 136 -1.69 28.24 14.39
C VAL A 136 -1.83 26.72 14.31
N ALA A 137 -3.01 26.19 14.66
CA ALA A 137 -3.28 24.77 14.57
C ALA A 137 -3.15 24.24 13.13
N ASN A 138 -3.62 25.01 12.14
CA ASN A 138 -3.53 24.57 10.74
C ASN A 138 -2.10 24.68 10.19
N ILE A 139 -1.34 25.72 10.56
CA ILE A 139 0.09 25.83 10.19
C ILE A 139 0.89 24.69 10.81
N LEU A 140 0.68 24.37 12.09
CA LEU A 140 1.36 23.24 12.73
C LEU A 140 1.04 21.91 12.05
N LYS A 141 -0.25 21.68 11.72
CA LYS A 141 -0.69 20.49 11.01
C LYS A 141 -0.15 20.41 9.58
N ALA A 142 -0.03 21.54 8.89
CA ALA A 142 0.57 21.61 7.54
C ALA A 142 2.08 21.31 7.59
N THR A 143 2.79 21.85 8.60
CA THR A 143 4.23 21.65 8.77
C THR A 143 4.56 20.23 9.23
N SER A 144 3.79 19.64 10.15
CA SER A 144 4.04 18.27 10.63
C SER A 144 3.85 17.22 9.55
N ARG A 145 2.96 17.48 8.59
CA ARG A 145 2.68 16.57 7.47
C ARG A 145 3.75 16.60 6.38
N HIS A 146 4.64 17.58 6.41
CA HIS A 146 5.76 17.69 5.46
C HIS A 146 7.03 16.99 5.96
N SER A 147 7.10 16.63 7.25
CA SER A 147 8.26 15.92 7.84
C SER A 147 8.07 14.40 7.96
N GLU A 148 6.95 13.85 7.48
CA GLU A 148 6.71 12.41 7.30
C GLU A 148 6.81 12.05 5.82
#